data_AF-S3Z3J4-F1
#
_entry.id   AF-S3Z3J4-F1
#
_cell.length_a   1.000
_cell.length_b   1.000
_cell.length_c   1.000
_cell.angle_alpha   90.00
_cell.angle_beta   90.00
_cell.angle_gamma   90.00
#
_symmetry.space_group_name_H-M   'P 1'
#
loop_
_entity.id
_entity.type
_entity.pdbx_description
1 polymer ?
#
loop_
_entity_poly.entity_id
_entity_poly.type
_entity_poly.pdbx_seq_one_letter_code
_entity_poly.pdbx_strand_id
1 'polypeptide(L)'
;MSSYGLSQLLTPEGMALLDSLPEYSEEGSLALSQRLRGEGHSPELIAAALTQSRLRAKARDKFGDFASSMLFTAHGLEQATRLEVAAHHAARFRDAGVQSVADLGCGLGGDTIAKAALGLEVLGVDCDEETAALATVNVRPFPNARITLGRAEDVDFSHLDGAWFDPARRESRRGRTARIHDPEEATPPLSFVRAVADEVGAVGAKLAPAIDHEHLVPGTETQWVSWRGQVLEACMYFGPLARRVGEGALAVPSEATVGPVGALAEGAVIARSALVLGSDGRPAQLVPDSNDEAELRNPPVGSNGAYLWEPDGAVIRAGLLGTLARKIGAHTIDDSIAYLSSDDASRAALDSPLARAFRVREVMPFTTKKIAARLRELEVGTLEVKKRGMDIDPARFRSELKLDRRAPRAATLIATRAGGSRVAIIAEPC
;
A
#
# COMPACT_ATOMS: atom_id res chain seq x y z
N MET A 1 16.34 19.54 5.06
CA MET A 1 17.76 19.87 5.33
C MET A 1 17.90 21.39 5.16
N SER A 2 19.01 22.06 5.49
CA SER A 2 19.18 23.44 5.01
C SER A 2 19.59 23.39 3.52
N SER A 3 19.14 24.35 2.71
CA SER A 3 19.53 24.44 1.29
C SER A 3 21.06 24.48 1.12
N TYR A 4 21.74 25.22 1.99
CA TYR A 4 23.21 25.25 2.01
C TYR A 4 23.84 23.90 2.35
N GLY A 5 23.33 23.19 3.36
CA GLY A 5 23.81 21.84 3.71
C GLY A 5 23.58 20.83 2.58
N LEU A 6 22.47 20.94 1.86
CA LEU A 6 22.21 20.14 0.67
C LEU A 6 23.22 20.45 -0.44
N SER A 7 23.49 21.72 -0.73
CA SER A 7 24.47 22.09 -1.77
C SER A 7 25.87 21.55 -1.49
N GLN A 8 26.30 21.53 -0.22
CA GLN A 8 27.58 20.93 0.17
C GLN A 8 27.57 19.40 0.10
N LEU A 9 26.43 18.78 0.43
CA LEU A 9 26.29 17.34 0.34
C LEU A 9 26.36 16.84 -1.10
N LEU A 10 25.82 17.59 -2.05
CA LEU A 10 25.75 17.22 -3.47
C LEU A 10 27.08 17.39 -4.22
N THR A 11 28.16 17.83 -3.57
CA THR A 11 29.51 17.82 -4.18
C THR A 11 30.13 16.42 -4.13
N PRO A 12 31.15 16.12 -4.97
CA PRO A 12 31.88 14.85 -4.91
C PRO A 12 32.44 14.55 -3.51
N GLU A 13 32.97 15.56 -2.82
CA GLU A 13 33.52 15.42 -1.47
C GLU A 13 32.43 15.17 -0.43
N GLY A 14 31.27 15.84 -0.56
CA GLY A 14 30.13 15.63 0.33
C GLY A 14 29.53 14.23 0.20
N MET A 15 29.41 13.74 -1.03
CA MET A 15 28.96 12.37 -1.31
C MET A 15 29.98 11.33 -0.83
N ALA A 16 31.28 11.55 -1.08
CA ALA A 16 32.33 10.67 -0.58
C ALA A 16 32.36 10.59 0.95
N LEU A 17 32.14 11.72 1.63
CA LEU A 17 31.98 11.73 3.09
C LEU A 17 30.77 10.90 3.51
N LEU A 18 29.60 11.11 2.92
CA LEU A 18 28.39 10.34 3.22
C LEU A 18 28.60 8.83 3.03
N ASP A 19 29.22 8.43 1.93
CA ASP A 19 29.46 7.03 1.60
C ASP A 19 30.55 6.38 2.48
N SER A 20 31.42 7.19 3.11
CA SER A 20 32.41 6.73 4.10
C SER A 20 31.84 6.49 5.50
N LEU A 21 30.61 6.94 5.78
CA LEU A 21 30.02 6.82 7.10
C LEU A 21 29.72 5.36 7.44
N PRO A 22 29.89 4.94 8.71
CA PRO A 22 29.44 3.62 9.15
C PRO A 22 27.91 3.52 9.11
N GLU A 23 27.39 2.31 9.31
CA GLU A 23 25.96 2.11 9.51
C GLU A 23 25.43 3.00 10.64
N TYR A 24 24.26 3.60 10.40
CA TYR A 24 23.68 4.54 11.34
C TYR A 24 23.38 3.88 12.69
N SER A 25 23.86 4.51 13.76
CA SER A 25 23.44 4.22 15.13
C SER A 25 23.07 5.51 15.86
N GLU A 26 21.95 5.49 16.58
CA GLU A 26 21.52 6.65 17.35
C GLU A 26 22.53 6.98 18.46
N GLU A 27 23.00 5.94 19.17
CA GLU A 27 24.00 6.04 20.25
C GLU A 27 25.35 6.57 19.76
N GLY A 28 25.80 6.19 18.56
CA GLY A 28 27.09 6.60 18.00
C GLY A 28 27.09 7.96 17.30
N SER A 29 25.91 8.53 17.02
CA SER A 29 25.76 9.73 16.19
C SER A 29 26.51 10.96 16.73
N LEU A 30 26.53 11.16 18.04
CA LEU A 30 27.22 12.28 18.68
C LEU A 30 28.75 12.15 18.57
N ALA A 31 29.29 10.97 18.86
CA ALA A 31 30.72 10.70 18.75
C ALA A 31 31.20 10.83 17.30
N LEU A 32 30.40 10.34 16.35
CA LEU A 32 30.66 10.51 14.92
C LEU A 32 30.70 11.99 14.52
N SER A 33 29.73 12.79 14.97
CA SER A 33 29.72 14.24 14.71
C SER A 33 30.99 14.95 15.23
N GLN A 34 31.43 14.61 16.44
CA GLN A 34 32.64 15.18 17.04
C GLN A 34 33.91 14.82 16.24
N ARG A 35 34.03 13.56 15.81
CA ARG A 35 35.15 13.10 14.99
C ARG A 35 35.22 13.85 13.66
N LEU A 36 34.09 13.95 12.94
CA LEU A 36 34.04 14.65 11.65
C LEU A 36 34.37 16.14 11.77
N ARG A 37 34.03 16.79 12.89
CA ARG A 37 34.48 18.17 13.18
C ARG A 37 35.99 18.24 13.37
N GLY A 38 36.57 17.27 14.07
CA GLY A 38 38.02 17.15 14.24
C GLY A 38 38.77 16.93 12.93
N GLU A 39 38.12 16.32 11.94
CA GLU A 39 38.63 16.13 10.57
C GLU A 39 38.48 17.39 9.69
N GLY A 40 37.87 18.46 10.20
CA GLY A 40 37.79 19.77 9.52
C GLY A 40 36.56 19.97 8.63
N HIS A 41 35.59 19.07 8.65
CA HIS A 41 34.34 19.24 7.91
C HIS A 41 33.46 20.36 8.50
N SER A 42 32.73 21.06 7.63
CA SER A 42 31.79 22.10 8.05
C SER A 42 30.64 21.53 8.90
N PRO A 43 30.12 22.28 9.89
CA PRO A 43 28.95 21.86 10.66
C PRO A 43 27.73 21.50 9.79
N GLU A 44 27.52 22.22 8.69
CA GLU A 44 26.39 22.04 7.79
C GLU A 44 26.49 20.75 6.98
N LEU A 45 27.68 20.43 6.45
CA LEU A 45 27.93 19.16 5.75
C LEU A 45 27.78 17.97 6.71
N ILE A 46 28.33 18.07 7.92
CA ILE A 46 28.19 17.03 8.95
C ILE A 46 26.72 16.77 9.26
N ALA A 47 25.93 17.84 9.46
CA ALA A 47 24.51 17.72 9.73
C ALA A 47 23.74 17.10 8.55
N ALA A 48 24.07 17.47 7.32
CA ALA A 48 23.50 16.90 6.11
C ALA A 48 23.82 15.41 5.95
N ALA A 49 25.08 15.02 6.12
CA ALA A 49 25.54 13.64 5.99
C ALA A 49 24.95 12.73 7.08
N LEU A 50 24.91 13.17 8.34
CA LEU A 50 24.26 12.42 9.43
C LEU A 50 22.75 12.29 9.23
N THR A 51 22.11 13.34 8.67
CA THR A 51 20.69 13.28 8.32
C THR A 51 20.44 12.23 7.25
N GLN A 52 21.25 12.19 6.19
CA GLN A 52 21.14 11.15 5.15
C GLN A 52 21.45 9.76 5.69
N SER A 53 22.50 9.57 6.49
CA SER A 53 22.82 8.28 7.11
C SER A 53 21.60 7.71 7.86
N ARG A 54 20.93 8.53 8.68
CA ARG A 54 19.68 8.16 9.36
C ARG A 54 18.55 7.84 8.39
N LEU A 55 18.37 8.65 7.33
CA LEU A 55 17.29 8.43 6.36
C LEU A 55 17.54 7.19 5.49
N ARG A 56 18.77 6.94 5.04
CA ARG A 56 19.17 5.71 4.33
C ARG A 56 18.89 4.47 5.17
N ALA A 57 19.20 4.51 6.47
CA ALA A 57 18.89 3.40 7.39
C ALA A 57 17.37 3.13 7.49
N LYS A 58 16.55 4.19 7.62
CA LYS A 58 15.07 4.06 7.59
C LYS A 58 14.55 3.59 6.24
N ALA A 59 15.17 4.04 5.14
CA ALA A 59 14.73 3.77 3.78
C ALA A 59 14.93 2.32 3.35
N ARG A 60 15.77 1.53 4.04
CA ARG A 60 15.95 0.10 3.77
C ARG A 60 14.63 -0.68 3.78
N ASP A 61 13.66 -0.27 4.59
CA ASP A 61 12.32 -0.90 4.62
C ASP A 61 11.54 -0.74 3.30
N LYS A 62 11.77 0.33 2.53
CA LYS A 62 11.08 0.60 1.26
C LYS A 62 11.93 0.30 0.02
N PHE A 63 13.25 0.42 0.15
CA PHE A 63 14.19 0.41 -0.98
C PHE A 63 15.27 -0.68 -0.88
N GLY A 64 15.28 -1.47 0.20
CA GLY A 64 16.32 -2.48 0.42
C GLY A 64 17.72 -1.87 0.30
N ASP A 65 18.59 -2.52 -0.47
CA ASP A 65 19.98 -2.10 -0.65
C ASP A 65 20.13 -0.81 -1.46
N PHE A 66 19.17 -0.47 -2.34
CA PHE A 66 19.18 0.81 -3.07
C PHE A 66 19.19 2.02 -2.14
N ALA A 67 18.61 1.87 -0.93
CA ALA A 67 18.62 2.91 0.08
C ALA A 67 20.04 3.42 0.39
N SER A 68 21.05 2.56 0.28
CA SER A 68 22.44 2.92 0.57
C SER A 68 23.05 3.89 -0.44
N SER A 69 22.54 3.96 -1.67
CA SER A 69 23.04 4.84 -2.74
C SER A 69 22.14 6.05 -3.01
N MET A 70 20.93 6.04 -2.45
CA MET A 70 19.92 7.08 -2.62
C MET A 70 20.04 8.21 -1.60
N LEU A 71 19.44 9.35 -1.90
CA LEU A 71 19.26 10.51 -1.04
C LEU A 71 17.76 10.75 -0.80
N PHE A 72 17.46 11.28 0.38
CA PHE A 72 16.08 11.40 0.87
C PHE A 72 15.84 12.75 1.55
N THR A 73 14.61 13.26 1.43
CA THR A 73 14.04 14.13 2.44
C THR A 73 13.21 13.29 3.42
N ALA A 74 12.98 13.78 4.65
CA ALA A 74 12.12 13.06 5.60
C ALA A 74 10.69 12.91 5.05
N HIS A 75 10.14 14.00 4.49
CA HIS A 75 8.80 14.01 3.90
C HIS A 75 8.70 13.09 2.67
N GLY A 76 9.66 13.21 1.75
CA GLY A 76 9.71 12.38 0.56
C GLY A 76 9.83 10.90 0.91
N LEU A 77 10.64 10.52 1.90
CA LEU A 77 10.75 9.12 2.32
C LEU A 77 9.44 8.57 2.89
N GLU A 78 8.71 9.37 3.67
CA GLU A 78 7.40 8.96 4.20
C GLU A 78 6.39 8.67 3.07
N GLN A 79 6.41 9.50 2.02
CA GLN A 79 5.48 9.40 0.88
C GLN A 79 5.92 8.45 -0.23
N ALA A 80 7.22 8.14 -0.33
CA ALA A 80 7.76 7.39 -1.44
C ALA A 80 7.11 6.00 -1.59
N THR A 81 6.86 5.62 -2.84
CA THR A 81 6.39 4.28 -3.22
C THR A 81 7.48 3.25 -2.89
N ARG A 82 7.09 2.12 -2.29
CA ARG A 82 7.98 0.97 -2.03
C ARG A 82 8.38 0.33 -3.36
N LEU A 83 9.59 -0.23 -3.46
CA LEU A 83 10.08 -0.83 -4.70
C LEU A 83 9.18 -1.97 -5.20
N GLU A 84 8.62 -2.79 -4.31
CA GLU A 84 7.73 -3.89 -4.68
C GLU A 84 6.43 -3.40 -5.33
N VAL A 85 5.90 -2.27 -4.86
CA VAL A 85 4.69 -1.63 -5.41
C VAL A 85 5.03 -0.89 -6.71
N ALA A 86 6.14 -0.14 -6.72
CA ALA A 86 6.61 0.55 -7.91
C ALA A 86 6.94 -0.42 -9.06
N ALA A 87 7.49 -1.61 -8.76
CA ALA A 87 7.74 -2.66 -9.73
C ALA A 87 6.43 -3.21 -10.33
N HIS A 88 5.36 -3.28 -9.55
CA HIS A 88 4.03 -3.65 -10.05
C HIS A 88 3.47 -2.58 -11.00
N HIS A 89 3.64 -1.29 -10.70
CA HIS A 89 3.30 -0.22 -11.65
C HIS A 89 4.11 -0.34 -12.94
N ALA A 90 5.43 -0.48 -12.81
CA ALA A 90 6.33 -0.59 -13.96
C ALA A 90 5.98 -1.79 -14.85
N ALA A 91 5.64 -2.95 -14.24
CA ALA A 91 5.22 -4.14 -14.97
C ALA A 91 3.97 -3.87 -15.83
N ARG A 92 3.01 -3.06 -15.35
CA ARG A 92 1.83 -2.68 -16.14
C ARG A 92 2.20 -2.01 -17.46
N PHE A 93 3.13 -1.04 -17.42
CA PHE A 93 3.57 -0.33 -18.62
C PHE A 93 4.38 -1.26 -19.55
N ARG A 94 5.31 -2.04 -19.00
CA ARG A 94 6.09 -3.03 -19.76
C ARG A 94 5.19 -4.02 -20.48
N ASP A 95 4.23 -4.61 -19.76
CA ASP A 95 3.35 -5.66 -20.31
C ASP A 95 2.38 -5.10 -21.36
N ALA A 96 2.09 -3.80 -21.31
CA ALA A 96 1.36 -3.07 -22.34
C ALA A 96 2.23 -2.64 -23.55
N GLY A 97 3.54 -2.96 -23.53
CA GLY A 97 4.46 -2.63 -24.63
C GLY A 97 4.95 -1.18 -24.67
N VAL A 98 4.68 -0.39 -23.63
CA VAL A 98 5.14 1.01 -23.51
C VAL A 98 6.67 1.05 -23.49
N GLN A 99 7.29 1.88 -24.34
CA GLN A 99 8.74 2.06 -24.37
C GLN A 99 9.18 3.33 -23.63
N SER A 100 8.39 4.40 -23.72
CA SER A 100 8.68 5.69 -23.07
C SER A 100 7.54 6.17 -22.18
N VAL A 101 7.86 6.69 -20.99
CA VAL A 101 6.87 7.08 -19.98
C VAL A 101 7.27 8.32 -19.22
N ALA A 102 6.33 9.24 -19.01
CA ALA A 102 6.48 10.31 -18.03
C ALA A 102 6.05 9.84 -16.63
N ASP A 103 6.87 10.10 -15.62
CA ASP A 103 6.55 9.92 -14.20
C ASP A 103 6.31 11.31 -13.57
N LEU A 104 5.04 11.66 -13.40
CA LEU A 104 4.56 13.00 -13.09
C LEU A 104 4.22 13.11 -11.60
N GLY A 105 4.96 13.96 -10.88
CA GLY A 105 5.03 13.89 -9.42
C GLY A 105 5.99 12.79 -8.96
N CYS A 106 7.13 12.63 -9.63
CA CYS A 106 8.03 11.48 -9.45
C CYS A 106 8.63 11.37 -8.03
N GLY A 107 8.56 12.43 -7.23
CA GLY A 107 9.07 12.44 -5.87
C GLY A 107 10.56 12.10 -5.85
N LEU A 108 10.97 11.24 -4.91
CA LEU A 108 12.35 10.75 -4.80
C LEU A 108 12.75 9.73 -5.88
N GLY A 109 11.89 9.47 -6.87
CA GLY A 109 12.17 8.63 -8.03
C GLY A 109 11.91 7.14 -7.85
N GLY A 110 11.12 6.71 -6.86
CA GLY A 110 10.85 5.28 -6.63
C GLY A 110 10.17 4.59 -7.81
N ASP A 111 9.10 5.21 -8.32
CA ASP A 111 8.38 4.78 -9.52
C ASP A 111 9.23 4.92 -10.80
N THR A 112 10.05 5.98 -10.89
CA THR A 112 11.00 6.20 -11.99
C THR A 112 12.05 5.09 -12.05
N ILE A 113 12.68 4.78 -10.91
CA ILE A 113 13.69 3.72 -10.78
C ILE A 113 13.10 2.37 -11.21
N ALA A 114 11.90 2.03 -10.74
CA ALA A 114 11.27 0.76 -11.07
C ALA A 114 10.98 0.63 -12.58
N LYS A 115 10.48 1.69 -13.22
CA LYS A 115 10.22 1.73 -14.67
C LYS A 115 11.53 1.63 -15.47
N ALA A 116 12.54 2.41 -15.08
CA ALA A 116 13.84 2.39 -15.74
C ALA A 116 14.56 1.03 -15.58
N ALA A 117 14.45 0.39 -14.41
CA ALA A 117 14.99 -0.94 -14.16
C ALA A 117 14.34 -2.04 -15.03
N LEU A 118 13.11 -1.82 -15.51
CA LEU A 118 12.45 -2.70 -16.48
C LEU A 118 12.75 -2.33 -17.95
N GLY A 119 13.64 -1.37 -18.19
CA GLY A 119 14.11 -0.99 -19.53
C GLY A 119 13.28 0.09 -20.23
N LEU A 120 12.34 0.73 -19.54
CA LEU A 120 11.58 1.85 -20.12
C LEU A 120 12.43 3.12 -20.12
N GLU A 121 12.25 3.96 -21.13
CA GLU A 121 12.77 5.34 -21.14
C GLU A 121 11.87 6.21 -20.27
N VAL A 122 12.40 6.83 -19.21
CA VAL A 122 11.61 7.55 -18.22
C VAL A 122 11.98 9.02 -18.13
N LEU A 123 10.97 9.88 -18.25
CA LEU A 123 11.05 11.29 -17.88
C LEU A 123 10.34 11.50 -16.54
N GLY A 124 11.10 11.63 -15.46
CA GLY A 124 10.55 12.05 -14.16
C GLY A 124 10.39 13.56 -14.09
N VAL A 125 9.25 14.04 -13.60
CA VAL A 125 8.94 15.46 -13.42
C VAL A 125 8.45 15.69 -12.01
N ASP A 126 9.07 16.62 -11.30
CA ASP A 126 8.63 17.08 -9.99
C ASP A 126 8.72 18.61 -9.92
N CYS A 127 7.78 19.23 -9.21
CA CYS A 127 7.70 20.69 -9.10
C CYS A 127 8.51 21.24 -7.91
N ASP A 128 8.92 20.39 -6.97
CA ASP A 128 9.77 20.76 -5.85
C ASP A 128 11.25 20.62 -6.22
N GLU A 129 11.98 21.74 -6.13
CA GLU A 129 13.40 21.82 -6.53
C GLU A 129 14.30 20.90 -5.69
N GLU A 130 14.11 20.83 -4.37
CA GLU A 130 14.89 19.96 -3.48
C GLU A 130 14.65 18.48 -3.85
N THR A 131 13.39 18.09 -4.06
CA THR A 131 13.00 16.73 -4.42
C THR A 131 13.53 16.34 -5.80
N ALA A 132 13.40 17.19 -6.81
CA ALA A 132 13.93 16.94 -8.15
C ALA A 132 15.46 16.79 -8.16
N ALA A 133 16.18 17.60 -7.38
CA ALA A 133 17.63 17.48 -7.24
C ALA A 133 18.04 16.14 -6.61
N LEU A 134 17.36 15.70 -5.55
CA LEU A 134 17.62 14.40 -4.93
C LEU A 134 17.25 13.23 -5.85
N ALA A 135 16.12 13.33 -6.55
CA ALA A 135 15.68 12.33 -7.51
C ALA A 135 16.69 12.17 -8.65
N THR A 136 17.28 13.28 -9.14
CA THR A 136 18.35 13.25 -10.15
C THR A 136 19.53 12.40 -9.70
N VAL A 137 19.95 12.53 -8.44
CA VAL A 137 21.02 11.71 -7.86
C VAL A 137 20.60 10.25 -7.70
N ASN A 138 19.33 10.00 -7.37
CA ASN A 138 18.79 8.66 -7.15
C ASN A 138 18.71 7.85 -8.45
N VAL A 139 18.36 8.50 -9.57
CA VAL A 139 18.23 7.82 -10.87
C VAL A 139 19.56 7.71 -11.62
N ARG A 140 20.66 8.28 -11.10
CA ARG A 140 22.00 8.23 -11.74
C ARG A 140 22.45 6.84 -12.24
N PRO A 141 22.09 5.69 -11.61
CA PRO A 141 22.50 4.37 -12.12
C PRO A 141 21.75 3.96 -13.39
N PHE A 142 20.70 4.69 -13.78
CA PHE A 142 19.78 4.36 -14.86
C PHE A 142 19.94 5.38 -16.01
N PRO A 143 20.71 5.07 -17.06
CA PRO A 143 20.95 6.00 -18.16
C PRO A 143 19.70 6.32 -18.98
N ASN A 144 18.69 5.46 -18.91
CA ASN A 144 17.36 5.59 -19.51
C ASN A 144 16.37 6.36 -18.62
N ALA A 145 16.82 7.04 -17.57
CA ALA A 145 16.00 7.88 -16.72
C ALA A 145 16.58 9.29 -16.58
N ARG A 146 15.72 10.29 -16.72
CA ARG A 146 16.07 11.70 -16.49
C ARG A 146 15.02 12.37 -15.62
N ILE A 147 15.44 13.28 -14.75
CA ILE A 147 14.55 14.11 -13.93
C ILE A 147 14.57 15.54 -14.44
N THR A 148 13.42 16.19 -14.48
CA THR A 148 13.25 17.60 -14.83
C THR A 148 12.42 18.31 -13.76
N LEU A 149 12.85 19.51 -13.38
CA LEU A 149 12.04 20.41 -12.55
C LEU A 149 10.91 20.99 -13.41
N GLY A 150 9.66 20.75 -13.04
CA GLY A 150 8.50 21.21 -13.79
C GLY A 150 7.19 20.76 -13.16
N ARG A 151 6.07 21.25 -13.70
CA ARG A 151 4.74 20.77 -13.30
C ARG A 151 4.26 19.69 -14.25
N ALA A 152 3.42 18.79 -13.76
CA ALA A 152 2.84 17.73 -14.57
C ALA A 152 2.05 18.29 -15.76
N GLU A 153 1.40 19.44 -15.54
CA GLU A 153 0.55 20.13 -16.50
C GLU A 153 1.32 20.80 -17.64
N ASP A 154 2.63 20.97 -17.50
CA ASP A 154 3.48 21.64 -18.49
C ASP A 154 4.23 20.64 -19.39
N VAL A 155 4.00 19.32 -19.22
CA VAL A 155 4.68 18.27 -19.98
C VAL A 155 4.07 18.09 -21.36
N ASP A 156 4.93 18.01 -22.38
CA ASP A 156 4.57 17.64 -23.75
C ASP A 156 4.56 16.12 -23.90
N PHE A 157 3.38 15.57 -24.21
CA PHE A 157 3.16 14.12 -24.34
C PHE A 157 3.34 13.59 -25.77
N SER A 158 3.59 14.45 -26.76
CA SER A 158 3.63 14.07 -28.18
C SER A 158 4.72 13.05 -28.55
N HIS A 159 5.69 12.82 -27.66
CA HIS A 159 6.81 11.89 -27.82
C HIS A 159 6.86 10.80 -26.75
N LEU A 160 5.79 10.62 -25.99
CA LEU A 160 5.71 9.65 -24.90
C LEU A 160 4.64 8.60 -25.20
N ASP A 161 4.94 7.33 -24.92
CA ASP A 161 3.99 6.23 -25.10
C ASP A 161 3.03 6.10 -23.92
N GLY A 162 3.39 6.65 -22.75
CA GLY A 162 2.58 6.57 -21.54
C GLY A 162 2.86 7.65 -20.50
N ALA A 163 1.96 7.75 -19.52
CA ALA A 163 2.11 8.65 -18.38
C ALA A 163 1.69 7.99 -17.07
N TRP A 164 2.47 8.20 -16.02
CA TRP A 164 2.17 7.84 -14.65
C TRP A 164 1.98 9.10 -13.82
N PHE A 165 0.87 9.21 -13.12
CA PHE A 165 0.58 10.32 -12.23
C PHE A 165 0.64 9.87 -10.76
N ASP A 166 1.39 10.59 -9.92
CA ASP A 166 1.25 10.58 -8.47
C ASP A 166 0.86 11.99 -7.97
N PRO A 167 -0.43 12.36 -8.07
CA PRO A 167 -0.88 13.68 -7.68
C PRO A 167 -0.65 13.97 -6.20
N ALA A 168 -0.30 15.22 -5.90
CA ALA A 168 -0.22 15.71 -4.53
C ALA A 168 -1.63 15.72 -3.91
N ARG A 169 -1.83 14.91 -2.86
CA ARG A 169 -3.12 14.69 -2.17
C ARG A 169 -3.19 15.33 -0.78
N ARG A 170 -2.26 16.23 -0.46
CA ARG A 170 -2.13 16.87 0.85
C ARG A 170 -1.75 18.33 0.70
N GLU A 171 -2.65 19.24 1.06
CA GLU A 171 -2.30 20.64 1.29
C GLU A 171 -1.89 20.86 2.75
N SER A 172 -0.76 21.53 2.96
CA SER A 172 -0.40 22.10 4.26
C SER A 172 -0.95 23.52 4.35
N ARG A 173 -2.23 23.67 4.69
CA ARG A 173 -2.82 25.00 4.93
C ARG A 173 -2.80 25.31 6.42
N ARG A 174 -2.07 26.37 6.81
CA ARG A 174 -1.99 26.89 8.20
C ARG A 174 -1.60 25.82 9.25
N GLY A 175 -0.62 24.97 8.95
CA GLY A 175 -0.08 23.98 9.89
C GLY A 175 -1.00 22.78 10.19
N ARG A 176 -2.13 22.64 9.49
CA ARG A 176 -2.98 21.44 9.53
C ARG A 176 -2.95 20.77 8.17
N THR A 177 -2.40 19.57 8.11
CA THR A 177 -2.46 18.71 6.92
C THR A 177 -3.86 18.11 6.85
N ALA A 178 -4.66 18.52 5.86
CA ALA A 178 -5.94 17.89 5.56
C ALA A 178 -5.75 16.81 4.50
N ARG A 179 -6.46 15.68 4.63
CA ARG A 179 -6.50 14.66 3.58
C ARG A 179 -7.50 15.13 2.55
N ILE A 180 -7.06 15.15 1.29
CA ILE A 180 -7.94 15.39 0.16
C ILE A 180 -8.73 14.09 -0.10
N HIS A 181 -10.05 14.20 -0.08
CA HIS A 181 -10.96 13.10 -0.35
C HIS A 181 -11.48 13.13 -1.78
N ASP A 182 -11.78 14.33 -2.29
CA ASP A 182 -12.17 14.55 -3.67
C ASP A 182 -10.93 14.52 -4.58
N PRO A 183 -10.80 13.59 -5.54
CA PRO A 183 -9.66 13.53 -6.44
C PRO A 183 -9.55 14.74 -7.39
N GLU A 184 -10.59 15.57 -7.50
CA GLU A 184 -10.54 16.84 -8.25
C GLU A 184 -9.84 17.97 -7.48
N GLU A 185 -9.61 17.81 -6.18
CA GLU A 185 -8.80 18.74 -5.38
C GLU A 185 -7.30 18.38 -5.40
N ALA A 186 -6.92 17.23 -5.97
CA ALA A 186 -5.52 16.85 -6.12
C ALA A 186 -4.82 17.71 -7.17
N THR A 187 -3.48 17.76 -7.10
CA THR A 187 -2.66 18.47 -8.10
C THR A 187 -1.75 17.49 -8.84
N PRO A 188 -1.96 17.22 -10.14
CA PRO A 188 -3.09 17.68 -10.96
C PRO A 188 -4.41 16.94 -10.60
N PRO A 189 -5.58 17.51 -10.96
CA PRO A 189 -6.88 16.90 -10.66
C PRO A 189 -7.14 15.67 -11.54
N LEU A 190 -8.03 14.77 -11.10
CA LEU A 190 -8.38 13.56 -11.88
C LEU A 190 -8.96 13.90 -13.26
N SER A 191 -9.69 15.02 -13.41
CA SER A 191 -10.13 15.52 -14.72
C SER A 191 -8.98 15.80 -15.70
N PHE A 192 -7.84 16.33 -15.21
CA PHE A 192 -6.64 16.51 -16.03
C PHE A 192 -6.03 15.16 -16.42
N VAL A 193 -5.91 14.24 -15.46
CA VAL A 193 -5.43 12.87 -15.74
C VAL A 193 -6.26 12.20 -16.82
N ARG A 194 -7.59 12.35 -16.78
CA ARG A 194 -8.48 11.80 -17.80
C ARG A 194 -8.24 12.43 -19.18
N ALA A 195 -8.07 13.75 -19.24
CA ALA A 195 -7.79 14.44 -20.50
C ALA A 195 -6.48 13.93 -21.14
N VAL A 196 -5.44 13.70 -20.33
CA VAL A 196 -4.18 13.09 -20.81
C VAL A 196 -4.38 11.64 -21.22
N ALA A 197 -5.21 10.88 -20.50
CA ALA A 197 -5.54 9.51 -20.89
C ALA A 197 -6.27 9.41 -22.24
N ASP A 198 -7.12 10.40 -22.57
CA ASP A 198 -7.79 10.48 -23.88
C ASP A 198 -6.80 10.78 -25.02
N GLU A 199 -5.65 11.40 -24.74
CA GLU A 199 -4.58 11.71 -25.70
C GLU A 199 -3.55 10.59 -25.84
N VAL A 200 -3.01 10.11 -24.71
CA VAL A 200 -1.86 9.18 -24.65
C VAL A 200 -2.30 7.71 -24.65
N GLY A 201 -3.50 7.42 -24.12
CA GLY A 201 -4.02 6.06 -23.96
C GLY A 201 -3.41 5.29 -22.79
N ALA A 202 -2.10 5.08 -22.75
CA ALA A 202 -1.43 4.30 -21.70
C ALA A 202 -1.13 5.14 -20.45
N VAL A 203 -2.17 5.37 -19.64
CA VAL A 203 -2.07 6.20 -18.44
C VAL A 203 -2.37 5.41 -17.17
N GLY A 204 -1.56 5.62 -16.13
CA GLY A 204 -1.83 5.15 -14.77
C GLY A 204 -1.80 6.30 -13.79
N ALA A 205 -2.64 6.27 -12.76
CA ALA A 205 -2.70 7.32 -11.75
C ALA A 205 -2.89 6.74 -10.36
N LYS A 206 -2.06 7.19 -9.40
CA LYS A 206 -2.21 6.86 -8.00
C LYS A 206 -3.28 7.74 -7.34
N LEU A 207 -4.18 7.09 -6.62
CA LEU A 207 -5.31 7.69 -5.92
C LEU A 207 -5.26 7.39 -4.42
N ALA A 208 -6.08 8.09 -3.65
CA ALA A 208 -6.24 7.80 -2.23
C ALA A 208 -6.79 6.37 -2.03
N PRO A 209 -6.29 5.60 -1.05
CA PRO A 209 -6.80 4.25 -0.78
C PRO A 209 -8.27 4.23 -0.30
N ALA A 210 -8.80 5.40 0.07
CA ALA A 210 -10.17 5.60 0.50
C ALA A 210 -11.02 6.35 -0.55
N ILE A 211 -10.60 6.35 -1.83
CA ILE A 211 -11.38 6.91 -2.93
C ILE A 211 -12.79 6.29 -2.97
N ASP A 212 -13.81 7.15 -3.12
CA ASP A 212 -15.18 6.70 -3.26
C ASP A 212 -15.45 6.14 -4.66
N HIS A 213 -16.28 5.10 -4.74
CA HIS A 213 -16.52 4.38 -5.99
C HIS A 213 -17.22 5.24 -7.06
N GLU A 214 -17.85 6.35 -6.67
CA GLU A 214 -18.47 7.30 -7.60
C GLU A 214 -17.46 8.04 -8.49
N HIS A 215 -16.19 8.11 -8.07
CA HIS A 215 -15.11 8.72 -8.85
C HIS A 215 -14.45 7.74 -9.83
N LEU A 216 -14.84 6.46 -9.84
CA LEU A 216 -14.25 5.49 -10.75
C LEU A 216 -14.70 5.75 -12.19
N VAL A 217 -13.74 5.75 -13.11
CA VAL A 217 -14.00 6.06 -14.52
C VAL A 217 -14.37 4.78 -15.29
N PRO A 218 -15.53 4.74 -15.98
CA PRO A 218 -15.90 3.59 -16.81
C PRO A 218 -14.83 3.25 -17.87
N GLY A 219 -14.58 1.97 -18.09
CA GLY A 219 -13.57 1.50 -19.04
C GLY A 219 -12.13 1.49 -18.52
N THR A 220 -11.91 1.89 -17.26
CA THR A 220 -10.63 1.78 -16.56
C THR A 220 -10.61 0.59 -15.60
N GLU A 221 -9.41 0.17 -15.21
CA GLU A 221 -9.24 -0.71 -14.04
C GLU A 221 -8.79 0.13 -12.85
N THR A 222 -9.47 0.01 -11.71
CA THR A 222 -8.95 0.53 -10.42
C THR A 222 -8.53 -0.63 -9.52
N GLN A 223 -7.25 -0.65 -9.15
CA GLN A 223 -6.67 -1.68 -8.30
C GLN A 223 -6.30 -1.12 -6.93
N TRP A 224 -6.80 -1.72 -5.86
CA TRP A 224 -6.36 -1.42 -4.50
C TRP A 224 -5.16 -2.29 -4.13
N VAL A 225 -4.10 -1.67 -3.63
CA VAL A 225 -2.85 -2.35 -3.29
C VAL A 225 -2.65 -2.34 -1.78
N SER A 226 -2.52 -3.53 -1.20
CA SER A 226 -2.19 -3.76 0.21
C SER A 226 -0.78 -4.33 0.33
N TRP A 227 -0.05 -3.85 1.33
CA TRP A 227 1.26 -4.36 1.73
C TRP A 227 1.19 -4.79 3.18
N ARG A 228 1.41 -6.09 3.44
CA ARG A 228 1.46 -6.67 4.79
C ARG A 228 0.25 -6.30 5.66
N GLY A 229 -0.94 -6.34 5.07
CA GLY A 229 -2.21 -6.03 5.75
C GLY A 229 -2.56 -4.53 5.83
N GLN A 230 -1.79 -3.66 5.19
CA GLN A 230 -2.06 -2.23 5.11
C GLN A 230 -2.33 -1.81 3.66
N VAL A 231 -3.54 -1.30 3.40
CA VAL A 231 -3.86 -0.65 2.12
C VAL A 231 -3.04 0.63 1.98
N LEU A 232 -2.20 0.68 0.95
CA LEU A 232 -1.33 1.82 0.67
C LEU A 232 -2.03 2.81 -0.24
N GLU A 233 -2.63 2.31 -1.31
CA GLU A 233 -3.13 3.13 -2.42
C GLU A 233 -4.20 2.41 -3.24
N ALA A 234 -4.90 3.21 -4.05
CA ALA A 234 -5.64 2.74 -5.20
C ALA A 234 -4.94 3.27 -6.46
N CYS A 235 -4.87 2.48 -7.53
CA CYS A 235 -4.27 2.90 -8.78
C CYS A 235 -5.29 2.69 -9.91
N MET A 236 -5.59 3.76 -10.65
CA MET A 236 -6.48 3.74 -11.80
C MET A 236 -5.65 3.63 -13.08
N TYR A 237 -5.97 2.66 -13.92
CA TYR A 237 -5.27 2.35 -15.15
C TYR A 237 -6.21 2.53 -16.35
N PHE A 238 -5.74 3.25 -17.36
CA PHE A 238 -6.46 3.62 -18.57
C PHE A 238 -5.90 2.88 -19.79
N GLY A 239 -6.72 2.80 -20.84
CA GLY A 239 -6.32 2.25 -22.14
C GLY A 239 -5.70 0.85 -22.02
N PRO A 240 -4.51 0.61 -22.62
CA PRO A 240 -3.87 -0.70 -22.60
C PRO A 240 -3.33 -1.11 -21.22
N LEU A 241 -3.28 -0.21 -20.23
CA LEU A 241 -2.87 -0.57 -18.86
C LEU A 241 -4.02 -1.21 -18.06
N ALA A 242 -5.27 -0.98 -18.49
CA ALA A 242 -6.46 -1.58 -17.91
C ALA A 242 -6.60 -3.02 -18.40
N ARG A 243 -6.60 -4.00 -17.48
CA ARG A 243 -6.64 -5.40 -17.88
C ARG A 243 -7.98 -5.83 -18.41
N ARG A 244 -7.94 -6.77 -19.34
CA ARG A 244 -9.10 -7.41 -19.94
C ARG A 244 -9.06 -8.92 -19.73
N VAL A 245 -10.23 -9.53 -19.74
CA VAL A 245 -10.35 -11.00 -19.70
C VAL A 245 -9.99 -11.59 -21.06
N GLY A 246 -9.16 -12.64 -21.10
CA GLY A 246 -8.94 -13.48 -22.29
C GLY A 246 -7.86 -13.03 -23.28
N GLU A 247 -7.34 -11.80 -23.23
CA GLU A 247 -6.24 -11.36 -24.12
C GLU A 247 -4.89 -11.20 -23.37
N GLY A 248 -3.78 -11.47 -24.08
CA GLY A 248 -2.43 -11.75 -23.57
C GLY A 248 -1.67 -10.68 -22.75
N ALA A 249 -0.41 -11.02 -22.43
CA ALA A 249 0.62 -10.33 -21.62
C ALA A 249 0.23 -9.92 -20.19
N LEU A 250 -0.87 -9.20 -20.00
CA LEU A 250 -1.44 -8.89 -18.68
C LEU A 250 -2.40 -9.99 -18.21
N ALA A 251 -2.04 -11.25 -18.49
CA ALA A 251 -2.77 -12.39 -17.99
C ALA A 251 -2.74 -12.37 -16.46
N VAL A 252 -3.93 -12.35 -15.87
CA VAL A 252 -4.16 -12.64 -14.47
C VAL A 252 -3.40 -13.95 -14.12
N PRO A 253 -2.28 -13.93 -13.38
CA PRO A 253 -1.48 -15.14 -13.18
C PRO A 253 -2.35 -16.18 -12.48
N SER A 254 -2.56 -17.34 -13.11
CA SER A 254 -3.57 -18.34 -12.70
C SER A 254 -3.30 -18.93 -11.32
N GLU A 255 -2.06 -18.91 -10.84
CA GLU A 255 -1.67 -19.47 -9.53
C GLU A 255 -1.73 -18.45 -8.39
N ALA A 256 -1.55 -17.15 -8.68
CA ALA A 256 -1.57 -16.07 -7.70
C ALA A 256 -2.92 -15.31 -7.67
N THR A 257 -3.78 -15.56 -8.66
CA THR A 257 -5.08 -14.91 -8.74
C THR A 257 -6.18 -15.89 -8.40
N VAL A 258 -7.00 -15.51 -7.42
CA VAL A 258 -8.27 -16.19 -7.20
C VAL A 258 -9.30 -15.53 -8.12
N GLY A 259 -9.35 -15.90 -9.39
CA GLY A 259 -10.33 -15.43 -10.39
C GLY A 259 -11.02 -16.62 -11.07
N PRO A 260 -12.33 -16.62 -11.34
CA PRO A 260 -12.93 -17.68 -12.15
C PRO A 260 -12.57 -17.47 -13.62
N VAL A 261 -12.34 -18.59 -14.30
CA VAL A 261 -12.56 -18.70 -15.74
C VAL A 261 -14.07 -18.51 -15.98
N GLY A 262 -14.47 -17.45 -16.69
CA GLY A 262 -15.74 -17.45 -17.44
C GLY A 262 -16.95 -16.64 -16.92
N ALA A 263 -16.81 -15.66 -16.03
CA ALA A 263 -17.95 -14.82 -15.59
C ALA A 263 -17.96 -13.40 -16.20
N LEU A 264 -16.78 -12.79 -16.39
CA LEU A 264 -16.63 -11.64 -17.27
C LEU A 264 -16.52 -12.10 -18.72
N ALA A 265 -17.18 -11.39 -19.65
CA ALA A 265 -17.05 -11.66 -21.08
C ALA A 265 -15.60 -11.50 -21.55
N GLU A 266 -15.18 -12.30 -22.51
CA GLU A 266 -13.90 -12.14 -23.19
C GLU A 266 -13.75 -10.71 -23.75
N GLY A 267 -12.59 -10.10 -23.55
CA GLY A 267 -12.30 -8.71 -23.87
C GLY A 267 -12.84 -7.67 -22.89
N ALA A 268 -13.64 -8.05 -21.89
CA ALA A 268 -14.17 -7.11 -20.89
C ALA A 268 -13.07 -6.57 -19.97
N VAL A 269 -13.09 -5.26 -19.70
CA VAL A 269 -12.17 -4.62 -18.75
C VAL A 269 -12.51 -5.05 -17.33
N ILE A 270 -11.50 -5.34 -16.52
CA ILE A 270 -11.64 -5.58 -15.09
C ILE A 270 -11.81 -4.23 -14.41
N ALA A 271 -13.02 -3.86 -13.99
CA ALA A 271 -13.26 -2.51 -13.46
C ALA A 271 -12.58 -2.27 -12.11
N ARG A 272 -12.55 -3.29 -11.25
CA ARG A 272 -11.99 -3.22 -9.90
C ARG A 272 -11.14 -4.44 -9.63
N SER A 273 -10.04 -4.29 -8.89
CA SER A 273 -9.27 -5.43 -8.42
C SER A 273 -8.59 -5.13 -7.08
N ALA A 274 -8.20 -6.18 -6.35
CA ALA A 274 -7.37 -6.07 -5.16
C ALA A 274 -6.06 -6.83 -5.36
N LEU A 275 -4.95 -6.22 -4.97
CA LEU A 275 -3.63 -6.84 -4.89
C LEU A 275 -3.16 -6.80 -3.44
N VAL A 276 -2.80 -7.96 -2.90
CA VAL A 276 -2.24 -8.09 -1.56
C VAL A 276 -0.84 -8.66 -1.68
N LEU A 277 0.13 -7.87 -1.25
CA LEU A 277 1.53 -8.27 -1.12
C LEU A 277 1.74 -8.73 0.33
N GLY A 278 1.73 -10.05 0.52
CA GLY A 278 1.85 -10.70 1.82
C GLY A 278 3.21 -10.48 2.50
N SER A 279 3.31 -10.77 3.79
CA SER A 279 4.58 -10.72 4.52
C SER A 279 5.60 -11.77 4.07
N ASP A 280 5.11 -12.85 3.46
CA ASP A 280 5.90 -13.90 2.81
C ASP A 280 6.41 -13.50 1.41
N GLY A 281 6.10 -12.28 0.96
CA GLY A 281 6.48 -11.75 -0.34
C GLY A 281 5.65 -12.29 -1.51
N ARG A 282 4.65 -13.14 -1.24
CA ARG A 282 3.80 -13.70 -2.30
C ARG A 282 2.66 -12.71 -2.62
N PRO A 283 2.55 -12.25 -3.87
CA PRO A 283 1.39 -11.47 -4.30
C PRO A 283 0.17 -12.39 -4.40
N ALA A 284 -0.98 -11.92 -3.95
CA ALA A 284 -2.26 -12.51 -4.32
C ALA A 284 -3.20 -11.44 -4.87
N GLN A 285 -3.98 -11.84 -5.86
CA GLN A 285 -4.92 -10.95 -6.51
C GLN A 285 -6.34 -11.49 -6.45
N LEU A 286 -7.28 -10.57 -6.24
CA LEU A 286 -8.71 -10.81 -6.38
C LEU A 286 -9.25 -9.92 -7.49
N VAL A 287 -9.91 -10.55 -8.46
CA VAL A 287 -10.67 -9.88 -9.53
C VAL A 287 -12.13 -10.29 -9.40
N PRO A 288 -13.09 -9.41 -9.73
CA PRO A 288 -14.50 -9.70 -9.65
C PRO A 288 -14.90 -10.78 -10.65
N ASP A 289 -15.98 -11.48 -10.32
CA ASP A 289 -16.63 -12.41 -11.24
C ASP A 289 -17.49 -11.62 -12.26
N SER A 290 -17.87 -10.38 -11.95
CA SER A 290 -18.72 -9.52 -12.79
C SER A 290 -18.50 -8.05 -12.48
N ASN A 291 -18.70 -7.18 -13.48
CA ASN A 291 -18.70 -5.72 -13.27
C ASN A 291 -20.10 -5.19 -12.88
N ASP A 292 -21.12 -6.04 -12.78
CA ASP A 292 -22.45 -5.62 -12.33
C ASP A 292 -22.44 -5.36 -10.81
N GLU A 293 -22.76 -4.13 -10.41
CA GLU A 293 -22.88 -3.73 -8.99
C GLU A 293 -23.87 -4.61 -8.21
N ALA A 294 -24.91 -5.13 -8.87
CA ALA A 294 -25.85 -6.04 -8.24
C ALA A 294 -25.21 -7.40 -7.89
N GLU A 295 -24.17 -7.82 -8.60
CA GLU A 295 -23.45 -9.08 -8.39
C GLU A 295 -22.20 -8.92 -7.49
N LEU A 296 -21.73 -7.68 -7.34
CA LEU A 296 -20.70 -7.26 -6.38
C LEU A 296 -21.25 -7.02 -4.96
N ARG A 297 -22.55 -7.24 -4.74
CA ARG A 297 -23.18 -7.09 -3.42
C ARG A 297 -22.46 -7.91 -2.35
N ASN A 298 -22.55 -7.39 -1.13
CA ASN A 298 -22.10 -8.12 0.05
C ASN A 298 -22.77 -9.50 0.12
N PRO A 299 -22.04 -10.53 0.59
CA PRO A 299 -22.58 -11.86 0.73
C PRO A 299 -23.76 -11.88 1.73
N PRO A 300 -24.65 -12.88 1.66
CA PRO A 300 -25.76 -12.98 2.59
C PRO A 300 -25.28 -13.08 4.04
N VAL A 301 -26.12 -12.67 4.99
CA VAL A 301 -25.83 -12.81 6.42
C VAL A 301 -26.14 -14.24 6.86
N GLY A 302 -25.21 -14.90 7.55
CA GLY A 302 -25.38 -16.23 8.13
C GLY A 302 -24.81 -16.33 9.55
N SER A 303 -24.95 -17.51 10.16
CA SER A 303 -24.42 -17.79 11.50
C SER A 303 -22.90 -17.90 11.52
N ASN A 304 -22.28 -17.75 12.69
CA ASN A 304 -20.86 -18.08 12.84
C ASN A 304 -20.64 -19.58 12.60
N GLY A 305 -19.73 -19.92 11.69
CA GLY A 305 -19.22 -21.27 11.46
C GLY A 305 -17.94 -21.56 12.26
N ALA A 306 -17.24 -22.63 11.89
CA ALA A 306 -16.00 -23.04 12.54
C ALA A 306 -14.81 -22.10 12.27
N TYR A 307 -14.87 -21.31 11.19
CA TYR A 307 -13.86 -20.33 10.82
C TYR A 307 -14.46 -18.94 10.68
N LEU A 308 -13.70 -17.95 11.14
CA LEU A 308 -13.94 -16.54 10.90
C LEU A 308 -12.79 -15.99 10.06
N TRP A 309 -13.11 -15.24 9.02
CA TRP A 309 -12.15 -14.67 8.10
C TRP A 309 -12.17 -13.16 8.18
N GLU A 310 -10.99 -12.56 8.30
CA GLU A 310 -10.71 -11.13 8.23
C GLU A 310 -10.17 -10.80 6.83
N PRO A 311 -11.01 -10.32 5.90
CA PRO A 311 -10.53 -9.94 4.57
C PRO A 311 -9.53 -8.79 4.64
N ASP A 312 -8.55 -8.81 3.74
CA ASP A 312 -7.60 -7.72 3.59
C ASP A 312 -8.33 -6.42 3.21
N GLY A 313 -7.79 -5.28 3.69
CA GLY A 313 -8.39 -3.98 3.43
C GLY A 313 -8.55 -3.66 1.94
N ALA A 314 -7.66 -4.14 1.05
CA ALA A 314 -7.77 -3.93 -0.39
C ALA A 314 -8.98 -4.68 -0.96
N VAL A 315 -9.28 -5.89 -0.49
CA VAL A 315 -10.49 -6.64 -0.88
C VAL A 315 -11.75 -5.86 -0.49
N ILE A 316 -11.76 -5.32 0.72
CA ILE A 316 -12.90 -4.53 1.24
C ILE A 316 -13.06 -3.24 0.43
N ARG A 317 -11.98 -2.50 0.21
CA ARG A 317 -12.00 -1.22 -0.51
C ARG A 317 -12.33 -1.37 -1.99
N ALA A 318 -11.94 -2.48 -2.61
CA ALA A 318 -12.32 -2.82 -3.98
C ALA A 318 -13.79 -3.25 -4.13
N GLY A 319 -14.53 -3.41 -3.02
CA GLY A 319 -15.91 -3.92 -3.05
C GLY A 319 -16.01 -5.40 -3.42
N LEU A 320 -14.95 -6.19 -3.18
CA LEU A 320 -14.84 -7.59 -3.62
C LEU A 320 -15.15 -8.59 -2.51
N LEU A 321 -15.86 -8.16 -1.47
CA LEU A 321 -16.21 -9.02 -0.34
C LEU A 321 -17.07 -10.21 -0.77
N GLY A 322 -18.10 -9.98 -1.60
CA GLY A 322 -18.96 -11.04 -2.13
C GLY A 322 -18.20 -12.04 -3.01
N THR A 323 -17.29 -11.53 -3.84
CA THR A 323 -16.39 -12.34 -4.68
C THR A 323 -15.51 -13.25 -3.83
N LEU A 324 -14.85 -12.70 -2.80
CA LEU A 324 -14.03 -13.50 -1.89
C LEU A 324 -14.88 -14.56 -1.17
N ALA A 325 -16.04 -14.17 -0.66
CA ALA A 325 -16.94 -15.05 0.08
C ALA A 325 -17.36 -16.27 -0.74
N ARG A 326 -17.75 -16.09 -2.01
CA ARG A 326 -18.07 -17.21 -2.92
C ARG A 326 -16.87 -18.16 -3.11
N LYS A 327 -15.65 -17.61 -3.25
CA LYS A 327 -14.43 -18.40 -3.49
C LYS A 327 -14.02 -19.27 -2.31
N ILE A 328 -14.24 -18.79 -1.09
CA ILE A 328 -13.90 -19.54 0.12
C ILE A 328 -15.11 -20.28 0.74
N GLY A 329 -16.28 -20.24 0.08
CA GLY A 329 -17.50 -20.86 0.59
C GLY A 329 -17.99 -20.24 1.90
N ALA A 330 -17.91 -18.91 2.02
CA ALA A 330 -18.27 -18.16 3.22
C ALA A 330 -19.44 -17.20 2.99
N HIS A 331 -19.96 -16.68 4.09
CA HIS A 331 -21.00 -15.65 4.17
C HIS A 331 -20.61 -14.56 5.17
N THR A 332 -21.26 -13.39 5.16
CA THR A 332 -21.01 -12.38 6.21
C THR A 332 -21.71 -12.77 7.49
N ILE A 333 -21.18 -12.36 8.65
CA ILE A 333 -21.84 -12.58 9.95
C ILE A 333 -22.77 -11.41 10.35
N ASP A 334 -22.64 -10.26 9.70
CA ASP A 334 -23.42 -9.04 9.94
C ASP A 334 -23.30 -8.11 8.72
N ASP A 335 -24.33 -7.33 8.41
CA ASP A 335 -24.40 -6.49 7.23
C ASP A 335 -23.53 -5.22 7.32
N SER A 336 -23.18 -4.80 8.54
CA SER A 336 -22.44 -3.58 8.81
C SER A 336 -20.91 -3.75 8.85
N ILE A 337 -20.41 -4.97 8.69
CA ILE A 337 -18.99 -5.31 8.77
C ILE A 337 -18.57 -6.26 7.66
N ALA A 338 -17.26 -6.45 7.51
CA ALA A 338 -16.67 -7.26 6.45
C ALA A 338 -16.15 -8.63 6.93
N TYR A 339 -16.44 -9.06 8.16
CA TYR A 339 -16.02 -10.40 8.58
C TYR A 339 -16.84 -11.46 7.84
N LEU A 340 -16.15 -12.47 7.32
CA LEU A 340 -16.78 -13.63 6.70
C LEU A 340 -16.69 -14.83 7.63
N SER A 341 -17.56 -15.82 7.44
CA SER A 341 -17.53 -17.07 8.19
C SER A 341 -17.88 -18.26 7.31
N SER A 342 -17.24 -19.39 7.59
CA SER A 342 -17.47 -20.68 6.92
C SER A 342 -17.30 -21.83 7.92
N ASP A 343 -17.88 -22.98 7.60
CA ASP A 343 -17.68 -24.21 8.39
C ASP A 343 -16.40 -24.95 8.03
N ASP A 344 -15.96 -24.82 6.77
CA ASP A 344 -14.73 -25.42 6.26
C ASP A 344 -13.73 -24.36 5.81
N ALA A 345 -12.45 -24.74 5.80
CA ALA A 345 -11.35 -23.90 5.32
C ALA A 345 -10.43 -24.74 4.44
N SER A 346 -10.44 -24.47 3.13
CA SER A 346 -9.52 -25.14 2.21
C SER A 346 -8.08 -24.71 2.48
N ARG A 347 -7.11 -25.58 2.19
CA ARG A 347 -5.69 -25.25 2.36
C ARG A 347 -5.28 -24.02 1.54
N ALA A 348 -5.78 -23.92 0.31
CA ALA A 348 -5.54 -22.78 -0.56
C ALA A 348 -6.10 -21.46 0.00
N ALA A 349 -7.26 -21.49 0.68
CA ALA A 349 -7.81 -20.31 1.34
C ALA A 349 -6.97 -19.89 2.56
N LEU A 350 -6.49 -20.86 3.35
CA LEU A 350 -5.64 -20.60 4.52
C LEU A 350 -4.26 -20.03 4.16
N ASP A 351 -3.70 -20.47 3.03
CA ASP A 351 -2.39 -19.99 2.54
C ASP A 351 -2.50 -18.64 1.80
N SER A 352 -3.72 -18.13 1.55
CA SER A 352 -3.93 -16.90 0.79
C SER A 352 -3.83 -15.65 1.68
N PRO A 353 -3.10 -14.59 1.26
CA PRO A 353 -3.05 -13.33 2.00
C PRO A 353 -4.32 -12.48 1.79
N LEU A 354 -5.28 -12.90 0.97
CA LEU A 354 -6.52 -12.16 0.72
C LEU A 354 -7.44 -12.09 1.96
N ALA A 355 -7.31 -13.02 2.89
CA ALA A 355 -8.02 -13.02 4.16
C ALA A 355 -7.23 -13.77 5.23
N ARG A 356 -7.23 -13.24 6.46
CA ARG A 356 -6.68 -13.94 7.62
C ARG A 356 -7.76 -14.79 8.29
N ALA A 357 -7.48 -16.08 8.46
CA ALA A 357 -8.41 -17.02 9.09
C ALA A 357 -8.18 -17.15 10.61
N PHE A 358 -9.27 -17.32 11.33
CA PHE A 358 -9.30 -17.65 12.75
C PHE A 358 -10.23 -18.83 12.97
N ARG A 359 -9.74 -19.86 13.66
CA ARG A 359 -10.57 -20.99 14.08
C ARG A 359 -11.39 -20.55 15.29
N VAL A 360 -12.71 -20.53 15.13
CA VAL A 360 -13.64 -20.15 16.19
C VAL A 360 -13.64 -21.24 17.27
N ARG A 361 -13.42 -20.84 18.53
CA ARG A 361 -13.53 -21.71 19.70
C ARG A 361 -14.84 -21.50 20.42
N GLU A 362 -15.24 -20.25 20.58
CA GLU A 362 -16.45 -19.91 21.31
C GLU A 362 -16.99 -18.55 20.86
N VAL A 363 -18.32 -18.44 20.76
CA VAL A 363 -19.03 -17.19 20.51
C VAL A 363 -19.90 -16.89 21.71
N MET A 364 -19.79 -15.69 22.26
CA MET A 364 -20.57 -15.28 23.43
C MET A 364 -21.04 -13.82 23.33
N PRO A 365 -22.09 -13.42 24.06
CA PRO A 365 -22.48 -12.01 24.15
C PRO A 365 -21.32 -11.15 24.65
N PHE A 366 -21.19 -9.94 24.09
CA PHE A 366 -20.12 -9.03 24.52
C PHE A 366 -20.41 -8.49 25.93
N THR A 367 -19.87 -9.15 26.96
CA THR A 367 -19.97 -8.72 28.35
C THR A 367 -18.63 -8.89 29.06
N THR A 368 -18.00 -7.80 29.50
CA THR A 368 -16.65 -7.82 30.12
C THR A 368 -16.53 -8.85 31.23
N LYS A 369 -17.56 -8.96 32.10
CA LYS A 369 -17.60 -9.95 33.19
C LYS A 369 -17.57 -11.41 32.69
N LYS A 370 -18.40 -11.74 31.69
CA LYS A 370 -18.51 -13.09 31.14
C LYS A 370 -17.23 -13.47 30.37
N ILE A 371 -16.71 -12.54 29.57
CA ILE A 371 -15.47 -12.72 28.83
C ILE A 371 -14.30 -12.96 29.79
N ALA A 372 -14.15 -12.13 30.83
CA ALA A 372 -13.07 -12.29 31.80
C ALA A 372 -13.17 -13.60 32.59
N ALA A 373 -14.39 -14.03 32.96
CA ALA A 373 -14.59 -15.33 33.60
C ALA A 373 -14.15 -16.47 32.67
N ARG A 374 -14.60 -16.42 31.41
CA ARG A 374 -14.32 -17.47 30.45
C ARG A 374 -12.84 -17.58 30.08
N LEU A 375 -12.16 -16.46 29.88
CA LEU A 375 -10.72 -16.44 29.60
C LEU A 375 -9.89 -16.98 30.78
N ARG A 376 -10.34 -16.80 32.03
CA ARG A 376 -9.69 -17.41 33.20
C ARG A 376 -9.89 -18.92 33.26
N GLU A 377 -11.10 -19.40 32.97
CA GLU A 377 -11.39 -20.85 32.86
C GLU A 377 -10.54 -21.52 31.78
N LEU A 378 -10.24 -20.80 30.70
CA LEU A 378 -9.36 -21.24 29.62
C LEU A 378 -7.87 -21.02 29.91
N GLU A 379 -7.51 -20.51 31.10
CA GLU A 379 -6.12 -20.24 31.51
C GLU A 379 -5.36 -19.32 30.52
N VAL A 380 -6.06 -18.33 29.97
CA VAL A 380 -5.48 -17.35 29.04
C VAL A 380 -4.76 -16.24 29.79
N GLY A 381 -3.45 -16.15 29.61
CA GLY A 381 -2.62 -15.07 30.17
C GLY A 381 -2.21 -14.01 29.15
N THR A 382 -2.15 -14.38 27.87
CA THR A 382 -1.83 -13.46 26.76
C THR A 382 -3.03 -13.32 25.83
N LEU A 383 -3.48 -12.08 25.59
CA LEU A 383 -4.67 -11.82 24.78
C LEU A 383 -4.39 -10.80 23.68
N GLU A 384 -4.61 -11.19 22.43
CA GLU A 384 -4.79 -10.26 21.31
C GLU A 384 -6.27 -9.85 21.26
N VAL A 385 -6.56 -8.55 21.21
CA VAL A 385 -7.93 -8.06 21.06
C VAL A 385 -8.06 -7.38 19.69
N LYS A 386 -8.92 -7.93 18.85
CA LYS A 386 -9.36 -7.34 17.58
C LYS A 386 -10.73 -6.72 17.73
N LYS A 387 -11.03 -5.70 16.91
CA LYS A 387 -12.35 -5.06 16.87
C LYS A 387 -12.81 -4.76 15.45
N ARG A 388 -14.10 -4.93 15.19
CA ARG A 388 -14.77 -4.47 13.96
C ARG A 388 -16.24 -4.17 14.24
N GLY A 389 -16.74 -3.01 13.81
CA GLY A 389 -18.14 -2.60 14.07
C GLY A 389 -18.43 -2.27 15.54
N MET A 390 -17.38 -2.05 16.34
CA MET A 390 -17.49 -1.73 17.77
C MET A 390 -16.56 -0.56 18.14
N ASP A 391 -17.10 0.37 18.93
CA ASP A 391 -16.33 1.45 19.51
C ASP A 391 -15.76 1.04 20.88
N ILE A 392 -14.65 0.30 20.83
CA ILE A 392 -13.85 -0.05 22.00
C ILE A 392 -12.39 0.31 21.75
N ASP A 393 -11.64 0.56 22.83
CA ASP A 393 -10.18 0.60 22.81
C ASP A 393 -9.65 -0.79 23.20
N PRO A 394 -8.94 -1.51 22.29
CA PRO A 394 -8.45 -2.86 22.57
C PRO A 394 -7.47 -2.93 23.75
N ALA A 395 -6.60 -1.94 23.93
CA ALA A 395 -5.59 -1.92 24.98
C ALA A 395 -6.21 -1.68 26.36
N ARG A 396 -7.14 -0.72 26.43
CA ARG A 396 -7.95 -0.45 27.62
C ARG A 396 -8.80 -1.67 27.99
N PHE A 397 -9.54 -2.23 27.02
CA PHE A 397 -10.39 -3.38 27.26
C PHE A 397 -9.59 -4.59 27.77
N ARG A 398 -8.44 -4.88 27.16
CA ARG A 398 -7.53 -5.94 27.64
C ARG A 398 -7.10 -5.73 29.09
N SER A 399 -6.81 -4.48 29.48
CA SER A 399 -6.42 -4.14 30.86
C SER A 399 -7.57 -4.34 31.85
N GLU A 400 -8.81 -4.04 31.44
CA GLU A 400 -10.02 -4.22 32.26
C GLU A 400 -10.34 -5.70 32.57
N LEU A 401 -9.91 -6.63 31.71
CA LEU A 401 -10.15 -8.07 31.92
C LEU A 401 -9.37 -8.65 33.12
N LYS A 402 -8.28 -8.01 33.56
CA LYS A 402 -7.44 -8.43 34.69
C LYS A 402 -7.08 -9.92 34.61
N LEU A 403 -6.48 -10.33 33.50
CA LEU A 403 -5.99 -11.70 33.27
C LEU A 403 -4.65 -11.93 34.00
N ASP A 404 -4.41 -13.16 34.46
CA ASP A 404 -3.12 -13.54 35.02
C ASP A 404 -2.11 -13.78 33.90
N ARG A 405 -1.12 -12.91 33.77
CA ARG A 405 -0.07 -12.99 32.75
C ARG A 405 0.80 -14.25 32.86
N ARG A 406 0.75 -14.97 33.98
CA ARG A 406 1.47 -16.23 34.18
C ARG A 406 0.70 -17.44 33.64
N ALA A 407 -0.58 -17.28 33.33
CA ALA A 407 -1.38 -18.37 32.78
C ALA A 407 -0.84 -18.78 31.39
N PRO A 408 -0.76 -20.09 31.10
CA PRO A 408 0.08 -20.61 30.03
C PRO A 408 -0.47 -20.39 28.62
N ARG A 409 -1.78 -20.09 28.47
CA ARG A 409 -2.41 -20.02 27.15
C ARG A 409 -2.49 -18.61 26.59
N ALA A 410 -2.52 -18.53 25.27
CA ALA A 410 -2.82 -17.33 24.51
C ALA A 410 -4.11 -17.50 23.72
N ALA A 411 -4.83 -16.41 23.47
CA ALA A 411 -6.01 -16.41 22.62
C ALA A 411 -6.15 -15.10 21.85
N THR A 412 -6.91 -15.14 20.75
CA THR A 412 -7.41 -13.94 20.07
C THR A 412 -8.88 -13.75 20.44
N LEU A 413 -9.23 -12.56 20.93
CA LEU A 413 -10.61 -12.16 21.16
C LEU A 413 -11.02 -11.15 20.10
N ILE A 414 -12.04 -11.50 19.32
CA ILE A 414 -12.58 -10.64 18.27
C ILE A 414 -13.89 -10.04 18.79
N ALA A 415 -13.84 -8.73 19.09
CA ALA A 415 -14.99 -7.95 19.50
C ALA A 415 -15.72 -7.42 18.25
N THR A 416 -16.90 -7.95 17.97
CA THR A 416 -17.60 -7.59 16.74
C THR A 416 -19.12 -7.65 16.81
N ARG A 417 -19.79 -7.51 15.66
CA ARG A 417 -21.23 -7.67 15.51
C ARG A 417 -21.53 -8.97 14.77
N ALA A 418 -22.59 -9.66 15.18
CA ALA A 418 -23.13 -10.80 14.47
C ALA A 418 -24.67 -10.76 14.55
N GLY A 419 -25.35 -10.81 13.41
CA GLY A 419 -26.81 -10.73 13.33
C GLY A 419 -27.39 -9.52 14.07
N GLY A 420 -26.76 -8.35 13.97
CA GLY A 420 -27.18 -7.12 14.62
C GLY A 420 -26.81 -7.01 16.11
N SER A 421 -26.21 -8.03 16.72
CA SER A 421 -25.86 -8.06 18.15
C SER A 421 -24.36 -7.94 18.38
N ARG A 422 -23.94 -7.31 19.49
CA ARG A 422 -22.53 -7.27 19.90
C ARG A 422 -22.10 -8.60 20.50
N VAL A 423 -21.05 -9.19 19.93
CA VAL A 423 -20.51 -10.49 20.33
C VAL A 423 -19.01 -10.40 20.60
N ALA A 424 -18.53 -11.35 21.38
CA ALA A 424 -17.11 -11.64 21.56
C ALA A 424 -16.85 -13.06 21.05
N ILE A 425 -15.89 -13.19 20.14
CA ILE A 425 -15.49 -14.48 19.56
C ILE A 425 -14.09 -14.79 20.09
N ILE A 426 -13.96 -15.90 20.83
CA ILE A 426 -12.66 -16.45 21.21
C ILE A 426 -12.21 -17.35 20.07
N ALA A 427 -11.04 -17.07 19.52
CA ALA A 427 -10.52 -17.78 18.36
C ALA A 427 -8.99 -17.93 18.41
N GLU A 428 -8.47 -18.78 17.55
CA GLU A 428 -7.05 -19.01 17.34
C GLU A 428 -6.68 -18.70 15.89
N PRO A 429 -5.57 -17.99 15.61
CA PRO A 429 -5.07 -17.85 14.25
C PRO A 429 -4.84 -19.24 13.62
N CYS A 430 -5.22 -19.41 12.36
CA CYS A 430 -5.00 -20.66 11.62
C CYS A 430 -3.59 -20.78 11.05
#